data_AF-A0A2W1AVL7-F1
#
_entry.id   AF-A0A2W1AVL7-F1
#
_cell.length_a   1.000
_cell.length_b   1.000
_cell.length_c   1.000
_cell.angle_alpha   90.00
_cell.angle_beta   90.00
_cell.angle_gamma   90.00
#
_symmetry.space_group_name_H-M   'P 1'
#
loop_
_entity.id
_entity.type
_entity.pdbx_description
1 polymer ?
#
loop_
_entity_poly.entity_id
_entity_poly.type
_entity_poly.pdbx_seq_one_letter_code
_entity_poly.pdbx_strand_id
1 'polypeptide(L)' 'MVAHGMITKQSILDESLFHECARELVFGNSNPNMQHIKDSWHLTENNEHNYKFKAQALRIS' A
#
# COMPACT_ATOMS: atom_id res chain seq x y z
N MET A 1 -3.23 -5.21 0.55
CA MET A 1 -2.88 -4.08 -0.34
C MET A 1 -3.15 -4.41 -1.81
N VAL A 2 -2.25 -5.06 -2.57
CA VAL A 2 -2.49 -5.39 -4.01
C VAL A 2 -3.72 -6.28 -4.21
N ALA A 3 -3.80 -7.40 -3.48
CA ALA A 3 -4.95 -8.32 -3.56
C ALA A 3 -6.28 -7.70 -3.10
N HIS A 4 -6.23 -6.56 -2.40
CA HIS A 4 -7.40 -5.82 -1.93
C HIS A 4 -7.72 -4.60 -2.82
N GLY A 5 -7.06 -4.46 -3.98
CA GLY A 5 -7.31 -3.37 -4.93
C GLY A 5 -6.84 -1.99 -4.47
N MET A 6 -6.11 -1.89 -3.35
CA MET A 6 -5.67 -0.62 -2.78
C MET A 6 -4.49 -0.01 -3.58
N ILE A 7 -3.64 -0.87 -4.15
CA ILE A 7 -2.50 -0.52 -5.03
C ILE A 7 -2.40 -1.55 -6.16
N THR A 8 -1.66 -1.21 -7.22
CA THR A 8 -1.43 -2.14 -8.32
C THR A 8 -0.04 -2.78 -8.23
N LYS A 9 0.10 -4.00 -8.76
CA LYS A 9 1.43 -4.63 -8.90
C LYS A 9 2.37 -3.75 -9.73
N GLN A 10 1.85 -3.15 -10.80
CA GLN A 10 2.60 -2.29 -11.70
C GLN A 10 3.23 -1.11 -10.96
N SER A 11 2.47 -0.43 -10.09
CA SER A 11 2.98 0.71 -9.31
C SER A 11 4.12 0.41 -8.36
N ILE A 12 4.30 -0.86 -7.98
CA ILE A 12 5.44 -1.31 -7.17
C ILE A 12 6.66 -1.55 -8.07
N LEU A 13 6.45 -2.21 -9.22
CA LEU A 13 7.52 -2.62 -10.13
C LEU A 13 8.14 -1.46 -10.89
N ASP A 14 7.36 -0.43 -11.23
CA ASP A 14 7.82 0.79 -11.89
C ASP A 14 8.18 1.91 -10.90
N GLU A 15 8.19 1.59 -9.61
CA GLU A 15 8.55 2.49 -8.50
C GLU A 15 7.64 3.73 -8.34
N SER A 16 6.57 3.86 -9.12
CA SER A 16 5.64 5.00 -9.03
C SER A 16 4.96 5.12 -7.68
N LEU A 17 4.80 4.02 -6.93
CA LEU A 17 4.32 4.04 -5.55
C LEU A 17 5.28 4.77 -4.61
N PHE A 18 6.59 4.69 -4.83
CA PHE A 18 7.58 5.20 -3.89
C PHE A 18 7.98 6.64 -4.21
N HIS A 19 7.94 7.03 -5.48
CA HIS A 19 8.27 8.40 -5.91
C HIS A 19 7.09 9.36 -5.70
N GLU A 20 7.29 10.44 -4.94
CA GLU A 20 6.19 11.32 -4.48
C GLU A 20 5.35 11.89 -5.62
N CYS A 21 5.99 12.52 -6.60
CA CYS A 21 5.28 13.11 -7.74
C CYS A 21 4.52 12.07 -8.57
N ALA A 22 5.10 10.87 -8.75
CA ALA A 22 4.47 9.81 -9.53
C ALA A 22 3.28 9.19 -8.78
N ARG A 23 3.43 8.99 -7.47
CA ARG A 23 2.37 8.48 -6.59
C ARG A 23 1.18 9.43 -6.58
N GLU A 24 1.41 10.74 -6.48
CA GLU A 24 0.33 11.74 -6.55
C GLU A 24 -0.41 11.71 -7.89
N LEU A 25 0.30 11.51 -9.02
CA LEU A 25 -0.33 11.42 -10.34
C LEU A 25 -1.15 10.13 -10.51
N VAL A 26 -0.64 8.99 -10.04
CA VAL A 26 -1.26 7.67 -10.23
C VAL A 26 -2.43 7.45 -9.26
N PHE A 27 -2.29 7.91 -8.01
CA PHE A 27 -3.26 7.64 -6.96
C PHE A 27 -4.06 8.87 -6.53
N GLY A 28 -3.60 10.09 -6.81
CA GLY A 28 -4.22 11.31 -6.33
C GLY A 28 -3.92 11.61 -4.86
N ASN A 29 -3.87 12.90 -4.49
CA ASN A 29 -3.66 13.32 -3.11
C ASN A 29 -4.84 13.07 -2.17
N SER A 30 -6.02 12.76 -2.72
CA SER A 30 -7.27 12.53 -1.97
C SER A 30 -7.66 11.06 -1.85
N ASN A 31 -6.81 10.12 -2.28
CA ASN A 31 -7.15 8.71 -2.22
C ASN A 31 -7.06 8.19 -0.77
N PRO A 32 -8.19 7.81 -0.16
CA PRO A 32 -8.22 7.39 1.25
C PRO A 32 -7.38 6.13 1.49
N ASN A 33 -7.20 5.29 0.47
CA ASN A 33 -6.35 4.10 0.56
C ASN A 33 -4.88 4.49 0.77
N MET A 34 -4.41 5.60 0.21
CA MET A 34 -2.99 5.97 0.29
C MET A 34 -2.60 6.40 1.70
N GLN A 35 -3.46 7.18 2.36
CA GLN A 35 -3.26 7.53 3.77
C GLN A 35 -3.31 6.28 4.65
N HIS A 36 -4.31 5.42 4.44
CA HIS A 36 -4.41 4.13 5.14
C HIS A 36 -3.18 3.24 4.95
N ILE A 37 -2.62 3.15 3.74
CA ILE A 37 -1.40 2.37 3.46
C ILE A 37 -0.20 2.91 4.24
N LYS A 38 -0.02 4.25 4.25
CA LYS A 38 1.08 4.89 5.01
C LYS A 38 0.96 4.57 6.50
N ASP A 39 -0.25 4.69 7.04
CA ASP A 39 -0.50 4.49 8.47
C ASP A 39 -0.39 3.02 8.88
N SER A 40 -0.71 2.08 7.98
CA SER A 40 -0.73 0.64 8.27
C SER A 40 0.51 -0.14 7.81
N TRP A 41 1.50 0.50 7.16
CA TRP A 41 2.69 -0.19 6.63
C TRP A 41 3.49 -0.97 7.70
N HIS A 42 3.52 -0.43 8.91
CA HIS A 42 4.19 -1.04 10.07
C HIS A 42 3.50 -2.31 10.58
N LEU A 43 2.28 -2.60 10.14
CA LEU A 43 1.50 -3.78 10.50
C LEU A 43 1.81 -4.97 9.56
N THR A 44 3.08 -5.09 9.17
CA THR A 44 3.60 -6.28 8.50
C THR A 44 4.12 -7.27 9.54
N GLU A 45 3.92 -8.56 9.30
CA GLU A 45 4.45 -9.65 10.11
C GLU A 45 5.31 -10.55 9.23
N ASN A 46 6.41 -11.04 9.81
CA ASN A 46 7.29 -12.02 9.19
C ASN A 46 6.93 -13.41 9.73
N ASN A 47 6.51 -14.29 8.83
CA ASN A 47 6.30 -15.70 9.11
C ASN A 47 7.27 -16.53 8.25
N GLU A 48 8.46 -16.80 8.78
CA GLU A 48 9.47 -17.66 8.15
C GLU A 48 9.72 -17.30 6.67
N HIS A 49 10.10 -16.04 6.41
CA HIS A 49 10.32 -15.45 5.07
C HIS A 49 9.05 -15.06 4.29
N ASN A 50 7.86 -15.28 4.85
CA ASN A 50 6.63 -14.74 4.30
C ASN A 50 6.25 -13.45 5.01
N TYR A 51 6.31 -12.33 4.29
CA TYR A 51 5.81 -11.06 4.78
C TYR A 51 4.33 -10.91 4.44
N LYS A 52 3.50 -10.74 5.46
CA LYS A 52 2.06 -10.53 5.30
C LYS A 52 1.61 -9.32 6.12
N PHE A 53 0.53 -8.69 5.68
CA PHE A 53 -0.12 -7.66 6.47
C PHE A 53 -1.01 -8.32 7.53
N LYS A 54 -0.93 -7.83 8.76
CA LYS A 54 -1.89 -8.18 9.81
C LYS A 54 -3.29 -7.76 9.38
N ALA A 55 -4.31 -8.46 9.88
CA ALA A 55 -5.70 -8.18 9.54
C ALA A 55 -6.12 -6.72 9.80
N GLN A 56 -5.53 -6.05 10.79
CA GLN A 56 -5.82 -4.63 11.05
C GLN A 56 -5.45 -3.72 9.87
N ALA A 57 -4.36 -4.04 9.15
CA ALA A 57 -3.91 -3.26 8.01
C ALA A 57 -4.82 -3.37 6.77
N LEU A 58 -5.75 -4.33 6.77
CA LEU A 58 -6.64 -4.61 5.64
C LEU A 58 -8.03 -4.00 5.80
N ARG A 59 -8.32 -3.37 6.95
CA ARG A 59 -9.59 -2.72 7.23
C ARG A 59 -9.54 -1.27 6.75
N ILE A 60 -10.37 -0.93 5.77
CA ILE A 60 -10.58 0.46 5.36
C ILE A 60 -11.67 1.02 6.29
N SER A 61 -11.34 2.04 7.08
CA SER A 61 -12.28 2.80 7.91
C SER A 61 -13.06 3.83 7.10
#